data_AF-A0A939JWN0-F1
#
_entry.id   AF-A0A939JWN0-F1
#
_cell.length_a   1.000
_cell.length_b   1.000
_cell.length_c   1.000
_cell.angle_alpha   90.00
_cell.angle_beta   90.00
_cell.angle_gamma   90.00
#
_symmetry.space_group_name_H-M   'P 1'
#
loop_
_entity.id
_entity.type
_entity.pdbx_description
1 polymer ?
#
loop_
_entity_poly.entity_id
_entity_poly.type
_entity_poly.pdbx_seq_one_letter_code
_entity_poly.pdbx_strand_id
1 'polypeptide(L)'
;MALSDSSDMDLQMATLIHEIARCKTLADEFNLPFAVRLLDLCLLEVAMEWEGRSREEPLGDEELLIVLLRSKLKIALSEHPGGVIMSSTP
;
A
#
# COMPACT_ATOMS: atom_id res chain seq x y z
N MET A 1 -3.95 -2.14 -25.45
CA MET A 1 -2.55 -2.33 -25.00
C MET A 1 -2.24 -1.61 -23.68
N ALA A 2 -3.12 -0.74 -23.14
CA ALA A 2 -2.91 -0.04 -21.86
C ALA A 2 -3.30 -0.84 -20.59
N LEU A 3 -3.99 -1.98 -20.72
CA LEU A 3 -4.48 -2.77 -19.57
C LEU A 3 -3.38 -3.61 -18.91
N SER A 4 -2.33 -3.97 -19.65
CA SER A 4 -1.19 -4.75 -19.14
C SER A 4 -0.28 -3.90 -18.24
N ASP A 5 0.02 -2.66 -18.65
CA ASP A 5 0.93 -1.77 -17.89
C ASP A 5 0.37 -1.40 -16.51
N SER A 6 -0.95 -1.23 -16.39
CA SER A 6 -1.59 -0.94 -15.09
C SER A 6 -1.50 -2.12 -14.13
N SER A 7 -1.67 -3.35 -14.64
CA SER A 7 -1.61 -4.57 -13.82
C SER A 7 -0.19 -4.86 -13.34
N ASP A 8 0.82 -4.58 -14.16
CA ASP A 8 2.22 -4.78 -13.80
C ASP A 8 2.68 -3.76 -12.75
N MET A 9 2.21 -2.51 -12.86
CA MET A 9 2.45 -1.47 -11.85
C MET A 9 1.79 -1.81 -10.50
N ASP A 10 0.55 -2.31 -10.51
CA ASP A 10 -0.13 -2.75 -9.28
C ASP A 10 0.62 -3.89 -8.60
N LEU A 11 1.15 -4.85 -9.37
CA LEU A 11 1.96 -5.95 -8.84
C LEU A 11 3.30 -5.45 -8.25
N GLN A 12 3.94 -4.48 -8.90
CA GLN A 12 5.17 -3.86 -8.40
C GLN A 12 4.93 -3.08 -7.10
N MET A 13 3.83 -2.33 -7.00
CA MET A 13 3.46 -1.59 -5.79
C MET A 13 3.12 -2.53 -4.63
N ALA A 14 2.36 -3.60 -4.89
CA ALA A 14 2.08 -4.63 -3.89
C ALA A 14 3.40 -5.26 -3.38
N THR A 15 4.31 -5.62 -4.28
CA THR A 15 5.62 -6.18 -3.94
C THR A 15 6.44 -5.22 -3.08
N LEU A 16 6.46 -3.93 -3.43
CA LEU A 16 7.18 -2.91 -2.67
C LEU A 16 6.63 -2.79 -1.24
N ILE A 17 5.31 -2.78 -1.08
CA ILE A 17 4.69 -2.70 0.24
C ILE A 17 5.01 -3.94 1.08
N HIS A 18 4.98 -5.14 0.50
CA HIS A 18 5.37 -6.36 1.21
C HIS A 18 6.80 -6.29 1.72
N GLU A 19 7.73 -5.81 0.89
CA GLU A 19 9.13 -5.68 1.27
C GLU A 19 9.35 -4.64 2.37
N ILE A 20 8.65 -3.50 2.32
CA ILE A 20 8.72 -2.49 3.38
C ILE A 20 8.12 -3.04 4.69
N ALA A 21 6.99 -3.74 4.61
CA ALA A 21 6.36 -4.37 5.79
C ALA A 21 7.28 -5.43 6.43
N ARG A 22 7.96 -6.25 5.61
CA ARG A 22 8.96 -7.20 6.09
C ARG A 22 10.14 -6.50 6.77
N CYS A 23 10.67 -5.44 6.17
CA CYS A 23 11.74 -4.63 6.76
C CYS A 23 11.31 -4.02 8.10
N LYS A 24 10.04 -3.63 8.23
CA LYS A 24 9.50 -3.06 9.48
C LYS A 24 9.50 -4.10 10.59
N THR A 25 9.05 -5.32 10.31
CA THR A 25 9.09 -6.44 11.27
C THR A 25 10.52 -6.71 11.74
N LEU A 26 11.49 -6.75 10.81
CA LEU A 26 12.91 -6.91 11.16
C LEU A 26 13.41 -5.74 12.03
N ALA A 27 13.10 -4.50 11.67
CA ALA A 27 13.50 -3.33 12.45
C ALA A 27 12.93 -3.34 13.88
N ASP A 28 11.70 -3.86 14.05
CA ASP A 28 11.07 -4.05 15.36
C ASP A 28 11.79 -5.12 16.18
N GLU A 29 12.11 -6.28 15.57
CA GLU A 29 12.89 -7.36 16.20
C GLU A 29 14.29 -6.89 16.68
N PHE A 30 14.93 -6.00 15.91
CA PHE A 30 16.21 -5.40 16.28
C PHE A 30 16.11 -4.21 17.24
N ASN A 31 14.92 -3.85 17.71
CA ASN A 31 14.66 -2.69 18.57
C ASN A 31 15.21 -1.37 17.97
N LEU A 32 14.94 -1.13 16.68
CA LEU A 32 15.34 0.08 15.96
C LEU A 32 14.14 1.03 15.77
N PRO A 33 13.72 1.78 16.80
CA PRO A 33 12.48 2.55 16.79
C PRO A 33 12.45 3.67 15.73
N PHE A 34 13.62 4.23 15.40
CA PHE A 34 13.73 5.21 14.31
C PHE A 34 13.47 4.55 12.94
N ALA A 35 14.03 3.37 12.71
CA ALA A 35 13.84 2.64 11.45
C ALA A 35 12.37 2.21 11.27
N VAL A 36 11.72 1.75 12.34
CA VAL A 36 10.27 1.43 12.31
C VAL A 36 9.45 2.65 11.87
N ARG A 37 9.69 3.82 12.46
CA ARG A 37 8.98 5.06 12.09
C ARG A 37 9.26 5.49 10.65
N LEU A 38 10.51 5.36 10.19
CA LEU A 38 10.86 5.67 8.81
C LEU A 38 10.12 4.75 7.83
N LEU A 39 10.06 3.45 8.13
CA LEU A 39 9.37 2.47 7.31
C LEU A 39 7.84 2.68 7.31
N ASP A 40 7.26 3.14 8.41
CA ASP A 40 5.85 3.58 8.45
C ASP A 40 5.58 4.77 7.53
N LEU A 41 6.50 5.75 7.47
CA LEU A 41 6.39 6.87 6.52
C LEU A 41 6.54 6.40 5.07
N CYS A 42 7.47 5.47 4.79
CA CYS A 42 7.62 4.89 3.45
C CYS A 42 6.37 4.13 3.02
N LEU A 43 5.76 3.34 3.91
CA LEU A 43 4.49 2.64 3.63
C LEU A 43 3.38 3.64 3.27
N LEU A 44 3.31 4.74 4.01
CA LEU A 44 2.32 5.78 3.75
C LEU A 44 2.54 6.46 2.39
N GLU A 45 3.79 6.80 2.06
CA GLU A 45 4.13 7.43 0.78
C GLU A 45 3.77 6.52 -0.41
N VAL A 46 4.13 5.23 -0.33
CA VAL A 46 3.79 4.25 -1.37
C VAL A 46 2.28 4.03 -1.47
N ALA A 47 1.57 3.99 -0.33
CA ALA A 47 0.12 3.89 -0.29
C ALA A 47 -0.58 5.10 -0.95
N MET A 48 -0.08 6.32 -0.70
CA MET A 48 -0.59 7.54 -1.31
C MET A 48 -0.35 7.55 -2.83
N GLU A 49 0.86 7.19 -3.26
CA GLU A 49 1.21 7.09 -4.68
C GLU A 49 0.33 6.05 -5.40
N TRP A 50 0.08 4.90 -4.76
CA TRP A 50 -0.77 3.85 -5.34
C TRP A 50 -2.26 4.22 -5.41
N GLU A 51 -2.72 5.19 -4.61
CA GLU A 51 -4.06 5.79 -4.74
C GLU A 51 -4.08 6.98 -5.71
N GLY A 52 -2.97 7.28 -6.39
CA GLY A 52 -2.84 8.41 -7.31
C GLY A 52 -2.87 9.77 -6.61
N ARG A 53 -2.53 9.81 -5.31
CA ARG A 53 -2.50 11.05 -4.52
C ARG A 53 -1.09 11.61 -4.46
N SER A 54 -0.87 12.67 -5.24
CA SER A 54 0.39 13.43 -5.20
C SER A 54 0.50 14.24 -3.92
N ARG A 55 1.74 14.48 -3.49
CA ARG A 55 2.15 15.26 -2.30
C ARG A 55 1.72 16.74 -2.32
N GLU A 56 1.11 17.18 -3.41
CA GLU A 56 0.70 18.57 -3.65
C GLU A 56 -0.57 18.97 -2.89
N GLU A 57 -1.39 18.00 -2.47
CA GLU A 57 -2.57 18.24 -1.65
C GLU A 57 -2.38 17.69 -0.22
N PRO A 58 -2.28 18.54 0.81
CA PRO A 58 -2.24 18.06 2.19
C PRO A 58 -3.59 17.41 2.51
N LEU A 59 -3.57 16.09 2.70
CA LEU A 59 -4.74 15.31 3.13
C LEU A 59 -5.08 15.64 4.59
N GLY A 60 -6.37 15.71 4.90
CA GLY A 60 -6.83 15.69 6.29
C GLY A 60 -6.55 14.33 6.96
N ASP A 61 -6.46 14.31 8.29
CA ASP A 61 -6.18 13.08 9.08
C ASP A 61 -7.14 11.91 8.75
N GLU A 62 -8.42 12.22 8.46
CA GLU A 62 -9.43 11.22 8.07
C GLU A 62 -9.19 10.66 6.66
N GLU A 63 -8.77 11.50 5.71
CA GLU A 63 -8.49 11.07 4.33
C GLU A 63 -7.23 10.20 4.28
N LEU A 64 -6.24 10.51 5.12
CA LEU A 64 -5.03 9.70 5.29
C LEU A 64 -5.37 8.30 5.80
N LEU A 65 -6.26 8.21 6.80
CA LEU A 65 -6.72 6.93 7.33
C LEU A 65 -7.46 6.11 6.26
N ILE A 66 -8.30 6.76 5.45
CA ILE A 66 -9.04 6.10 4.35
C ILE A 66 -8.05 5.54 3.31
N VAL A 67 -7.02 6.29 2.94
CA VAL A 67 -5.97 5.85 2.01
C VAL A 67 -5.26 4.61 2.57
N LEU A 68 -4.80 4.67 3.82
CA LEU A 68 -4.13 3.54 4.47
C LEU A 68 -5.01 2.28 4.53
N LEU A 69 -6.30 2.44 4.85
CA LEU A 69 -7.25 1.33 4.89
C LEU A 69 -7.48 0.71 3.50
N ARG A 70 -7.58 1.54 2.45
CA ARG A 70 -7.72 1.07 1.06
C ARG A 70 -6.48 0.34 0.58
N SER A 71 -5.30 0.87 0.83
CA SER A 71 -4.04 0.21 0.47
C SER A 71 -3.91 -1.12 1.21
N LYS A 72 -4.24 -1.19 2.51
CA LYS A 72 -4.26 -2.44 3.27
C LYS A 72 -5.23 -3.48 2.69
N LEU A 73 -6.41 -3.04 2.24
CA LEU A 73 -7.38 -3.92 1.58
C LEU A 73 -6.86 -4.43 0.23
N LYS A 74 -6.28 -3.57 -0.61
CA LYS A 74 -5.68 -3.94 -1.90
C LYS A 74 -4.60 -5.01 -1.74
N ILE A 75 -3.73 -4.84 -0.74
CA ILE A 75 -2.65 -5.80 -0.41
C ILE A 75 -3.24 -7.16 -0.01
N ALA A 76 -4.20 -7.16 0.91
CA ALA A 76 -4.84 -8.40 1.37
C ALA A 76 -5.55 -9.15 0.23
N LEU A 77 -6.09 -8.41 -0.75
CA LEU A 77 -6.71 -8.97 -1.95
C LEU A 77 -5.67 -9.47 -2.96
N SER A 78 -4.52 -8.81 -3.11
CA SER A 78 -3.45 -9.26 -4.01
C SER A 78 -2.68 -10.48 -3.49
N GLU A 79 -2.64 -10.69 -2.17
CA GLU A 79 -2.06 -11.90 -1.55
C GLU A 79 -2.92 -13.16 -1.71
N HIS A 80 -4.18 -13.02 -2.16
CA HIS A 80 -5.06 -14.15 -2.46
C HIS A 80 -5.06 -14.45 -3.97
N PRO A 81 -4.36 -15.50 -4.45
CA PRO A 81 -4.49 -15.96 -5.84
C PRO A 81 -5.84 -16.65 -6.14
N GLY A 82 -6.89 -16.37 -5.36
CA GLY A 82 -8.24 -16.90 -5.55
C GLY A 82 -9.32 -16.16 -4.75
N GLY A 83 -10.14 -15.36 -5.46
CA GLY A 83 -11.40 -14.77 -4.96
C GLY A 83 -11.22 -13.37 -4.33
N VAL A 84 -12.02 -12.34 -4.62
CA VAL A 84 -13.44 -12.29 -5.00
C VAL A 84 -13.64 -11.19 -6.05
N ILE A 85 -14.27 -11.55 -7.18
CA ILE A 85 -14.86 -10.59 -8.10
C ILE A 85 -15.99 -9.90 -7.34
N MET A 86 -15.79 -8.65 -6.90
CA MET A 86 -16.92 -7.78 -6.56
C MET A 86 -17.67 -7.48 -7.85
N SER A 87 -18.60 -8.36 -8.19
CA SER A 87 -19.62 -8.07 -9.19
C SER A 87 -20.51 -6.99 -8.60
N SER A 88 -20.33 -5.77 -9.09
CA SER A 88 -21.36 -4.74 -9.04
C SER A 88 -22.58 -5.29 -9.77
N THR A 89 -23.61 -5.63 -9.01
CA THR A 89 -24.97 -5.85 -9.51
C THR A 89 -25.74 -4.53 -9.35
N PRO A 90 -26.77 -4.32 -10.19
CA PRO A 90 -26.92 -3.16 -11.09
C PRO A 90 -27.36 -1.85 -10.44
#